data_AF-A0A413BBU3-F1
#
_entry.id   AF-A0A413BBU3-F1
#
_cell.length_a   1.000
_cell.length_b   1.000
_cell.length_c   1.000
_cell.angle_alpha   90.00
_cell.angle_beta   90.00
_cell.angle_gamma   90.00
#
_symmetry.space_group_name_H-M   'P 1'
#
loop_
_entity.id
_entity.type
_entity.pdbx_description
1 polymer ?
#
loop_
_entity_poly.entity_id
_entity_poly.type
_entity_poly.pdbx_seq_one_letter_code
_entity_poly.pdbx_strand_id
1 'polypeptide(L)'
;MMKLYNTDKLIFWIKRLFMCKKQITPNDCYKYFTELESSIQYLYTSIDNFLFQDIDRSIIQALMPQWVCDGGRSPELSLSKIQYEKYRQKIDIPIVRKFIYYYDLWYIIAAVQDRLEAAEMFMQDFYKSIPFELKYKEKDYTSAARTCGKWETEVHISLNGVFVSLASTFDLLSKIAIEQAQYTKYGDFSNYSKMNSNGFLYNVDKLRNIINSALTKNGMLFVANKNVRIIEVIRNEYVHNGPWDFRCSVYNTAVDGFPADVIVYAPDFDENGNLISSGARNKFYSQGNKMNVMLPELVESVLEILKNTIDCLTQLYIAGTTQTPDAVRTKQCLEELKVCFK
;
A
#
# COMPACT_ATOMS: atom_id res chain seq x y z
N MET A 1 -16.56 56.28 7.70
CA MET A 1 -17.13 54.93 7.89
C MET A 1 -15.96 53.94 7.86
N MET A 2 -15.38 53.62 9.02
CA MET A 2 -14.14 52.84 9.12
C MET A 2 -14.52 51.35 9.19
N LYS A 3 -14.18 50.57 8.16
CA LYS A 3 -14.40 49.13 8.13
C LYS A 3 -13.50 48.47 9.18
N LEU A 4 -14.10 48.01 10.27
CA LEU A 4 -13.46 47.10 11.23
C LEU A 4 -13.06 45.83 10.47
N TYR A 5 -11.76 45.63 10.28
CA TYR A 5 -11.22 44.38 9.78
C TYR A 5 -11.55 43.27 10.78
N ASN A 6 -12.09 42.16 10.29
CA ASN A 6 -12.44 40.99 11.09
C ASN A 6 -11.16 40.37 11.67
N THR A 7 -10.86 40.73 12.92
CA THR A 7 -9.69 40.33 13.70
C THR A 7 -9.55 38.82 13.79
N ASP A 8 -10.65 38.06 13.77
CA ASP A 8 -10.62 36.60 13.85
C ASP A 8 -10.06 35.94 12.58
N LYS A 9 -10.32 36.52 11.40
CA LYS A 9 -9.70 36.06 10.15
C LYS A 9 -8.20 36.34 10.11
N LEU A 10 -7.78 37.47 10.66
CA LEU A 10 -6.36 37.85 10.75
C LEU A 10 -5.62 36.96 11.75
N ILE A 11 -6.21 36.69 12.91
CA ILE A 11 -5.67 35.77 13.93
C ILE A 11 -5.61 34.33 13.39
N PHE A 12 -6.60 33.89 12.62
CA PHE A 12 -6.58 32.57 11.96
C PHE A 12 -5.45 32.47 10.91
N TRP A 13 -5.27 33.51 10.08
CA TRP A 13 -4.18 33.57 9.11
C TRP A 13 -2.81 33.61 9.78
N ILE A 14 -2.65 34.40 10.85
CA ILE A 14 -1.42 34.50 11.65
C ILE A 14 -1.13 33.15 12.33
N LYS A 15 -2.11 32.49 12.94
CA LYS A 15 -1.92 31.14 13.51
C LYS A 15 -1.47 30.13 12.46
N ARG A 16 -1.96 30.23 11.22
CA ARG A 16 -1.56 29.37 10.10
C ARG A 16 -0.18 29.72 9.53
N LEU A 17 0.23 30.99 9.61
CA LEU A 17 1.54 31.50 9.21
C LEU A 17 2.65 31.19 10.24
N PHE A 18 2.31 31.12 11.53
CA PHE A 18 3.25 30.89 12.63
C PHE A 18 3.25 29.47 13.22
N MET A 19 2.33 28.60 12.79
CA MET A 19 2.57 27.17 12.92
C MET A 19 3.58 26.77 11.86
N CYS A 20 4.87 26.80 12.20
CA CYS A 20 5.84 25.95 11.53
C CYS A 20 5.26 24.54 11.60
N LYS A 21 4.75 24.04 10.47
CA LYS A 21 4.29 22.65 10.35
C LYS A 21 5.45 21.81 10.88
N LYS A 22 5.23 21.08 11.97
CA LYS A 22 6.27 20.27 12.59
C LYS A 22 6.85 19.39 11.47
N GLN A 23 8.18 19.42 11.28
CA GLN A 23 8.81 18.59 10.28
C GLN A 23 8.51 17.13 10.63
N ILE A 24 7.97 16.40 9.66
CA ILE A 24 7.69 14.98 9.79
C ILE A 24 9.02 14.25 9.85
N THR A 25 9.20 13.45 10.88
CA THR A 25 10.42 12.68 11.09
C THR A 25 10.21 11.23 10.65
N PRO A 26 11.31 10.47 10.41
CA PRO A 26 11.19 9.03 10.17
C PRO A 26 10.42 8.30 11.28
N ASN A 27 10.61 8.69 12.54
CA ASN A 27 9.91 8.11 13.69
C ASN A 27 8.40 8.36 13.67
N ASP A 28 7.94 9.48 13.13
CA ASP A 28 6.50 9.73 12.96
C ASP A 28 5.91 8.74 11.94
N CYS A 29 6.66 8.44 10.86
CA CYS A 29 6.25 7.44 9.86
C CYS A 29 6.20 6.02 10.44
N TYR A 30 7.18 5.61 11.25
CA TYR A 30 7.20 4.27 11.87
C TYR A 30 5.98 4.03 12.78
N LYS A 31 5.59 5.05 13.56
CA LYS A 31 4.35 4.98 14.34
C LYS A 31 3.13 4.83 13.43
N TYR A 32 3.12 5.57 12.31
CA TYR A 32 1.99 5.52 11.39
C TYR A 32 1.86 4.15 10.69
N PHE A 33 2.98 3.49 10.35
CA PHE A 33 2.96 2.10 9.88
C PHE A 33 2.29 1.16 10.89
N THR A 34 2.60 1.31 12.18
CA THR A 34 1.96 0.51 13.26
C THR A 34 0.46 0.79 13.38
N GLU A 35 0.04 2.05 13.23
CA GLU A 35 -1.40 2.39 13.24
C GLU A 35 -2.13 1.81 12.03
N LEU A 36 -1.49 1.81 10.87
CA LEU A 36 -2.04 1.26 9.63
C LEU A 36 -2.29 -0.25 9.73
N GLU A 37 -1.42 -0.97 10.43
CA GLU A 37 -1.58 -2.40 10.71
C GLU A 37 -2.88 -2.71 11.45
N SER A 38 -3.25 -1.85 12.42
CA SER A 38 -4.53 -1.98 13.12
C SER A 38 -5.71 -1.82 12.14
N SER A 39 -5.66 -0.82 11.25
CA SER A 39 -6.69 -0.61 10.22
C SER A 39 -6.83 -1.81 9.28
N ILE A 40 -5.73 -2.49 8.94
CA ILE A 40 -5.75 -3.69 8.08
C ILE A 40 -6.38 -4.87 8.82
N GLN A 41 -6.07 -5.06 10.11
CA GLN A 41 -6.71 -6.09 10.91
C GLN A 41 -8.24 -5.88 11.01
N TYR A 42 -8.69 -4.62 11.12
CA TYR A 42 -10.12 -4.30 11.07
C TYR A 42 -10.74 -4.59 9.71
N LEU A 43 -10.03 -4.30 8.61
CA LEU A 43 -10.47 -4.65 7.26
C LEU A 43 -10.64 -6.16 7.11
N TYR A 44 -9.65 -6.94 7.56
CA TYR A 44 -9.70 -8.41 7.55
C TYR A 44 -10.93 -8.95 8.29
N THR A 45 -11.14 -8.51 9.53
CA THR A 45 -12.31 -8.93 10.33
C THR A 45 -13.62 -8.52 9.67
N SER A 46 -13.68 -7.35 9.02
CA SER A 46 -14.88 -6.87 8.33
C SER A 46 -15.17 -7.68 7.07
N ILE A 47 -14.14 -8.07 6.31
CA ILE A 47 -14.27 -8.98 5.17
C ILE A 47 -14.77 -10.34 5.63
N ASP A 48 -14.22 -10.86 6.72
CA ASP A 48 -14.62 -12.14 7.28
C ASP A 48 -16.11 -12.17 7.67
N ASN A 49 -16.52 -11.17 8.46
CA ASN A 49 -17.91 -11.00 8.86
C ASN A 49 -18.82 -10.85 7.64
N PHE A 50 -18.41 -10.06 6.64
CA PHE A 50 -19.18 -9.86 5.42
C PHE A 50 -19.34 -11.16 4.63
N LEU A 51 -18.26 -11.92 4.45
CA LEU A 51 -18.30 -13.13 3.62
C LEU A 51 -19.14 -14.20 4.31
N PHE A 52 -18.98 -14.41 5.61
CA PHE A 52 -19.66 -15.51 6.32
C PHE A 52 -20.86 -15.06 7.15
N GLN A 53 -21.46 -13.91 6.84
CA GLN A 53 -22.62 -13.37 7.54
C GLN A 53 -23.85 -14.31 7.58
N ASP A 54 -23.92 -15.31 6.68
CA ASP A 54 -25.02 -16.27 6.55
C ASP A 54 -24.81 -17.59 7.30
N ILE A 55 -23.61 -17.85 7.82
CA ILE A 55 -23.25 -19.12 8.46
C ILE A 55 -22.36 -18.93 9.69
N ASP A 56 -22.36 -19.91 10.60
CA ASP A 56 -21.31 -19.98 11.62
C ASP A 56 -20.01 -20.50 10.98
N ARG A 57 -19.15 -19.56 10.59
CA ARG A 57 -17.86 -19.84 9.96
C ARG A 57 -17.02 -20.81 10.80
N SER A 58 -16.99 -20.63 12.12
CA SER A 58 -16.07 -21.37 13.00
C SER A 58 -16.34 -22.87 12.96
N ILE A 59 -17.63 -23.23 12.96
CA ILE A 59 -18.11 -24.60 12.87
C ILE A 59 -17.76 -25.21 11.51
N ILE A 60 -17.97 -24.45 10.43
CA ILE A 60 -17.71 -24.94 9.07
C ILE A 60 -16.21 -25.07 8.78
N GLN A 61 -15.41 -24.08 9.19
CA GLN A 61 -13.97 -24.04 9.00
C GLN A 61 -13.27 -25.22 9.68
N ALA A 62 -13.77 -25.69 10.82
CA ALA A 62 -13.23 -26.86 11.51
C ALA A 62 -13.29 -28.16 10.68
N LEU A 63 -14.12 -28.21 9.64
CA LEU A 63 -14.22 -29.33 8.71
C LEU A 63 -13.53 -29.07 7.37
N MET A 64 -12.98 -27.88 7.14
CA MET A 64 -12.33 -27.56 5.86
C MET A 64 -11.01 -28.33 5.72
N PRO A 65 -10.84 -29.12 4.64
CA PRO A 65 -9.58 -29.79 4.39
C PRO A 65 -8.47 -28.77 4.17
N GLN A 66 -7.26 -29.12 4.60
CA GLN A 66 -6.10 -28.24 4.49
C GLN A 66 -5.84 -27.75 3.05
N TRP A 67 -6.16 -28.56 2.02
CA TRP A 67 -5.98 -28.16 0.62
C TRP A 67 -6.82 -26.95 0.19
N VAL A 68 -7.93 -26.67 0.89
CA VAL A 68 -8.79 -25.49 0.63
C VAL A 68 -8.06 -24.19 1.01
N CYS A 69 -7.26 -24.24 2.07
CA CYS A 69 -6.47 -23.11 2.57
C CYS A 69 -5.10 -23.02 1.88
N ASP A 70 -4.35 -24.13 1.89
CA ASP A 70 -2.91 -24.12 1.60
C ASP A 70 -2.58 -24.52 0.15
N GLY A 71 -3.53 -25.17 -0.54
CA GLY A 71 -3.30 -25.75 -1.86
C GLY A 71 -2.85 -24.72 -2.90
N GLY A 72 -1.58 -24.76 -3.28
CA GLY A 72 -0.99 -23.81 -4.23
C GLY A 72 -0.74 -22.41 -3.66
N ARG A 73 -0.84 -22.24 -2.34
CA ARG A 73 -0.63 -20.96 -1.63
C ARG A 73 0.49 -21.03 -0.59
N SER A 74 0.68 -22.19 0.01
CA SER A 74 1.61 -22.37 1.12
C SER A 74 2.53 -23.58 0.88
N PRO A 75 3.82 -23.49 1.26
CA PRO A 75 4.71 -24.65 1.24
C PRO A 75 4.33 -25.71 2.28
N GLU A 76 3.48 -25.36 3.26
CA GLU A 76 3.02 -26.28 4.32
C GLU A 76 2.19 -27.45 3.77
N LEU A 77 1.69 -27.34 2.54
CA LEU A 77 1.04 -28.44 1.83
C LEU A 77 1.67 -28.67 0.46
N SER A 78 2.52 -29.71 0.37
CA SER A 78 3.12 -30.16 -0.88
C SER A 78 2.09 -30.80 -1.81
N LEU A 79 1.40 -29.95 -2.58
CA LEU A 79 0.32 -30.35 -3.49
C LEU A 79 0.60 -29.86 -4.91
N SER A 80 0.66 -30.77 -5.88
CA SER A 80 0.76 -30.39 -7.29
C SER A 80 -0.55 -29.79 -7.80
N LYS A 81 -0.48 -28.98 -8.87
CA LYS A 81 -1.66 -28.46 -9.57
C LYS A 81 -2.65 -29.57 -9.95
N ILE A 82 -2.16 -30.70 -10.47
CA ILE A 82 -2.99 -31.83 -10.88
C ILE A 82 -3.74 -32.43 -9.67
N GLN A 83 -3.08 -32.55 -8.51
CA GLN A 83 -3.71 -33.06 -7.30
C GLN A 83 -4.74 -32.06 -6.74
N TYR A 84 -4.43 -30.76 -6.73
CA TYR A 84 -5.37 -29.71 -6.33
C TYR A 84 -6.64 -29.74 -7.18
N GLU A 85 -6.49 -29.80 -8.51
CA GLU A 85 -7.62 -29.85 -9.43
C GLU A 85 -8.49 -31.10 -9.20
N LYS A 86 -7.87 -32.26 -8.91
CA LYS A 86 -8.60 -33.49 -8.54
C LYS A 86 -9.39 -33.33 -7.24
N TYR A 87 -8.81 -32.74 -6.19
CA TYR A 87 -9.52 -32.51 -4.93
C TYR A 87 -10.67 -31.53 -5.09
N ARG A 88 -10.45 -30.42 -5.81
CA ARG A 88 -11.48 -29.44 -6.13
C ARG A 88 -12.63 -30.05 -6.93
N GLN A 89 -12.35 -30.91 -7.90
CA GLN A 89 -13.38 -31.61 -8.67
C GLN A 89 -14.16 -32.63 -7.84
N LYS A 90 -13.50 -33.28 -6.87
CA LYS A 90 -14.15 -34.25 -5.97
C LYS A 90 -15.09 -33.56 -4.97
N ILE A 91 -14.71 -32.40 -4.47
CA ILE A 91 -15.47 -31.64 -3.46
C ILE A 91 -15.86 -30.29 -4.07
N ASP A 92 -16.85 -30.33 -4.96
CA ASP A 92 -17.25 -29.19 -5.78
C ASP A 92 -18.60 -28.61 -5.32
N ILE A 93 -18.63 -28.13 -4.07
CA ILE A 93 -19.82 -27.54 -3.46
C ILE A 93 -19.63 -26.04 -3.17
N PRO A 94 -20.71 -25.23 -3.16
CA PRO A 94 -20.61 -23.78 -3.05
C PRO A 94 -19.85 -23.29 -1.82
N ILE A 95 -20.06 -23.92 -0.67
CA ILE A 95 -19.39 -23.53 0.57
C ILE A 95 -17.87 -23.68 0.48
N VAL A 96 -17.37 -24.76 -0.14
CA VAL A 96 -15.92 -24.97 -0.32
C VAL A 96 -15.34 -23.93 -1.26
N ARG A 97 -16.02 -23.60 -2.37
CA ARG A 97 -15.58 -22.55 -3.30
C ARG A 97 -15.55 -21.17 -2.64
N LYS A 98 -16.52 -20.87 -1.77
CA LYS A 98 -16.55 -19.64 -0.96
C LYS A 98 -15.35 -19.57 -0.01
N PHE A 99 -14.97 -20.69 0.62
CA PHE A 99 -13.75 -20.74 1.45
C PHE A 99 -12.47 -20.59 0.62
N ILE A 100 -12.38 -21.20 -0.58
CA ILE A 100 -11.23 -20.97 -1.49
C ILE A 100 -11.12 -19.48 -1.81
N TYR A 101 -12.22 -18.83 -2.21
CA TYR A 101 -12.25 -17.39 -2.48
C TYR A 101 -11.84 -16.56 -1.25
N TYR A 102 -12.32 -16.92 -0.06
CA TYR A 102 -11.94 -16.29 1.19
C TYR A 102 -10.42 -16.36 1.42
N TYR A 103 -9.81 -17.54 1.31
CA TYR A 103 -8.36 -17.70 1.47
C TYR A 103 -7.57 -16.98 0.37
N ASP A 104 -8.10 -16.96 -0.86
CA ASP A 104 -7.51 -16.22 -1.97
C ASP A 104 -7.45 -14.72 -1.70
N LEU A 105 -8.52 -14.14 -1.13
CA LEU A 105 -8.61 -12.74 -0.74
C LEU A 105 -7.79 -12.43 0.52
N TRP A 106 -7.80 -13.32 1.52
CA TRP A 106 -6.98 -13.18 2.73
C TRP A 106 -5.49 -13.09 2.38
N TYR A 107 -5.02 -13.90 1.44
CA TYR A 107 -3.63 -13.83 0.98
C TYR A 107 -3.28 -12.46 0.36
N ILE A 108 -4.23 -11.78 -0.29
CA ILE A 108 -4.01 -10.41 -0.80
C ILE A 108 -3.85 -9.44 0.37
N ILE A 109 -4.66 -9.58 1.44
CA ILE A 109 -4.57 -8.75 2.64
C ILE A 109 -3.24 -8.99 3.36
N ALA A 110 -2.83 -10.24 3.54
CA ALA A 110 -1.53 -10.59 4.11
C ALA A 110 -0.38 -9.99 3.28
N ALA A 111 -0.48 -10.06 1.95
CA ALA A 111 0.49 -9.42 1.08
C ALA A 111 0.54 -7.89 1.24
N VAL A 112 -0.58 -7.22 1.57
CA VAL A 112 -0.58 -5.77 1.89
C VAL A 112 0.21 -5.51 3.16
N GLN A 113 0.01 -6.31 4.22
CA GLN A 113 0.74 -6.22 5.48
C GLN A 113 2.25 -6.39 5.23
N ASP A 114 2.64 -7.47 4.52
CA ASP A 114 4.05 -7.74 4.21
C ASP A 114 4.71 -6.61 3.38
N ARG A 115 3.95 -5.93 2.51
CA ARG A 115 4.50 -4.80 1.72
C ARG A 115 4.65 -3.55 2.57
N LEU A 116 3.77 -3.31 3.53
CA LEU A 116 3.90 -2.18 4.44
C LEU A 116 5.03 -2.39 5.45
N GLU A 117 5.15 -3.59 6.00
CA GLU A 117 6.29 -3.96 6.86
C GLU A 117 7.61 -3.84 6.10
N ALA A 118 7.68 -4.33 4.85
CA ALA A 118 8.87 -4.15 4.01
C ALA A 118 9.19 -2.67 3.78
N ALA A 119 8.19 -1.83 3.50
CA ALA A 119 8.42 -0.39 3.32
C ALA A 119 9.00 0.26 4.58
N GLU A 120 8.49 -0.12 5.77
CA GLU A 120 9.03 0.34 7.05
C GLU A 120 10.48 -0.11 7.24
N MET A 121 10.77 -1.41 7.07
CA MET A 121 12.12 -1.97 7.22
C MET A 121 13.13 -1.27 6.31
N PHE A 122 12.77 -1.09 5.03
CA PHE A 122 13.61 -0.41 4.07
C PHE A 122 13.86 1.06 4.43
N MET A 123 12.84 1.74 4.97
CA MET A 123 12.96 3.12 5.43
C MET A 123 13.88 3.20 6.66
N GLN A 124 13.74 2.28 7.61
CA GLN A 124 14.64 2.17 8.76
C GLN A 124 16.09 1.95 8.33
N ASP A 125 16.35 1.04 7.39
CA ASP A 125 17.69 0.76 6.89
C ASP A 125 18.32 1.95 6.15
N PHE A 126 17.51 2.68 5.37
CA PHE A 126 17.95 3.92 4.74
C PHE A 126 18.38 4.97 5.78
N TYR A 127 17.56 5.21 6.82
CA TYR A 127 17.85 6.20 7.85
C TYR A 127 18.90 5.79 8.89
N LYS A 128 19.25 4.51 8.97
CA LYS A 128 20.47 4.06 9.69
C LYS A 128 21.74 4.61 9.02
N SER A 129 21.70 4.82 7.69
CA SER A 129 22.87 5.22 6.90
C SER A 129 22.88 6.70 6.55
N ILE A 130 21.71 7.30 6.29
CA ILE A 130 21.60 8.68 5.80
C ILE A 130 20.79 9.53 6.80
N PRO A 131 21.37 10.59 7.38
CA PRO A 131 20.63 11.50 8.25
C PRO A 131 19.50 12.24 7.52
N PHE A 132 18.36 12.41 8.18
CA PHE A 132 17.24 13.20 7.63
C PHE A 132 17.38 14.71 7.91
N GLU A 133 18.05 15.08 9.01
CA GLU A 133 18.29 16.46 9.39
C GLU A 133 19.55 16.99 8.71
N LEU A 134 19.44 18.19 8.14
CA LEU A 134 20.59 18.92 7.60
C LEU A 134 21.00 20.00 8.59
N LYS A 135 22.30 20.12 8.82
CA LYS A 135 22.89 21.11 9.73
C LYS A 135 23.10 22.45 9.05
N TYR A 136 23.26 22.46 7.73
CA TYR A 136 23.61 23.65 6.95
C TYR A 136 22.63 23.91 5.81
N LYS A 137 22.60 25.15 5.32
CA LYS A 137 21.90 25.47 4.07
C LYS A 137 22.85 25.23 2.90
N GLU A 138 22.28 25.02 1.73
CA GLU A 138 23.04 24.70 0.53
C GLU A 138 24.11 25.75 0.17
N LYS A 139 23.79 27.03 0.41
CA LYS A 139 24.71 28.16 0.21
C LYS A 139 25.90 28.19 1.19
N ASP A 140 25.82 27.44 2.28
CA ASP A 140 26.84 27.42 3.33
C ASP A 140 27.91 26.35 3.04
N TYR A 141 27.62 25.38 2.16
CA TYR A 141 28.60 24.37 1.75
C TYR A 141 29.73 25.01 0.93
N THR A 142 30.97 24.71 1.32
CA THR A 142 32.17 25.17 0.60
C THR A 142 32.63 24.15 -0.46
N SER A 143 32.29 22.88 -0.27
CA SER A 143 32.57 21.82 -1.25
C SER A 143 31.66 20.60 -1.05
N ALA A 144 31.61 19.72 -2.05
CA ALA A 144 30.92 18.45 -1.98
C ALA A 144 31.68 17.37 -2.77
N ALA A 145 31.72 16.16 -2.22
CA ALA A 145 32.28 14.99 -2.87
C ALA A 145 31.16 14.00 -3.20
N ARG A 146 31.09 13.58 -4.46
CA ARG A 146 30.22 12.50 -4.91
C ARG A 146 30.94 11.17 -4.67
N THR A 147 30.31 10.28 -3.93
CA THR A 147 30.81 8.91 -3.71
C THR A 147 29.89 7.90 -4.39
N CYS A 148 30.48 6.77 -4.78
CA CYS A 148 29.78 5.65 -5.40
C CYS A 148 30.57 4.36 -5.14
N GLY A 149 29.89 3.34 -4.65
CA GLY A 149 30.48 2.12 -4.15
C GLY A 149 29.43 1.19 -3.55
N LYS A 150 29.89 0.21 -2.77
CA LYS A 150 29.02 -0.80 -2.16
C LYS A 150 28.01 -0.17 -1.20
N TRP A 151 28.47 0.73 -0.32
CA TRP A 151 27.61 1.38 0.67
C TRP A 151 26.54 2.26 0.02
N GLU A 152 26.89 3.05 -1.00
CA GLU A 152 25.91 3.87 -1.73
C GLU A 152 24.90 3.01 -2.49
N THR A 153 25.34 1.84 -2.98
CA THR A 153 24.44 0.88 -3.60
C THR A 153 23.44 0.33 -2.57
N GLU A 154 23.90 -0.02 -1.36
CA GLU A 154 23.02 -0.46 -0.26
C GLU A 154 22.03 0.63 0.15
N VAL A 155 22.48 1.89 0.28
CA VAL A 155 21.62 3.05 0.55
C VAL A 155 20.50 3.17 -0.49
N HIS A 156 20.84 3.07 -1.78
CA HIS A 156 19.87 3.16 -2.86
C HIS A 156 18.96 1.92 -2.94
N ILE A 157 19.44 0.73 -2.59
CA ILE A 157 18.60 -0.48 -2.50
C ILE A 157 17.53 -0.29 -1.43
N SER A 158 17.91 0.14 -0.22
CA SER A 158 16.96 0.42 0.86
C SER A 158 15.96 1.48 0.43
N LEU A 159 16.44 2.59 -0.14
CA LEU A 159 15.58 3.67 -0.61
C LEU A 159 14.57 3.22 -1.68
N ASN A 160 15.03 2.52 -2.73
CA ASN A 160 14.14 2.00 -3.78
C ASN A 160 13.17 0.93 -3.24
N GLY A 161 13.60 0.15 -2.24
CA GLY A 161 12.75 -0.81 -1.53
C GLY A 161 11.50 -0.17 -0.93
N VAL A 162 11.60 1.05 -0.39
CA VAL A 162 10.45 1.81 0.11
C VAL A 162 9.43 2.06 -1.02
N PHE A 163 9.89 2.62 -2.14
CA PHE A 163 9.01 2.97 -3.27
C PHE A 163 8.38 1.74 -3.93
N VAL A 164 9.16 0.67 -4.12
CA VAL A 164 8.66 -0.59 -4.70
C VAL A 164 7.59 -1.19 -3.80
N SER A 165 7.82 -1.21 -2.48
CA SER A 165 6.90 -1.82 -1.54
C SER A 165 5.59 -1.01 -1.44
N LEU A 166 5.67 0.31 -1.32
CA LEU A 166 4.48 1.18 -1.31
C LEU A 166 3.68 1.10 -2.63
N ALA A 167 4.35 1.15 -3.79
CA ALA A 167 3.67 1.00 -5.08
C ALA A 167 2.98 -0.36 -5.22
N SER A 168 3.61 -1.44 -4.73
CA SER A 168 3.00 -2.76 -4.69
C SER A 168 1.76 -2.80 -3.80
N THR A 169 1.72 -2.03 -2.70
CA THR A 169 0.51 -1.88 -1.88
C THR A 169 -0.63 -1.26 -2.67
N PHE A 170 -0.35 -0.32 -3.58
CA PHE A 170 -1.39 0.26 -4.45
C PHE A 170 -2.00 -0.79 -5.38
N ASP A 171 -1.17 -1.65 -5.96
CA ASP A 171 -1.61 -2.76 -6.82
C ASP A 171 -2.49 -3.76 -6.05
N LEU A 172 -2.13 -4.07 -4.80
CA LEU A 172 -2.88 -5.01 -3.96
C LEU A 172 -4.21 -4.43 -3.46
N LEU A 173 -4.24 -3.18 -2.99
CA LEU A 173 -5.48 -2.52 -2.59
C LEU A 173 -6.46 -2.33 -3.76
N SER A 174 -5.93 -2.14 -4.97
CA SER A 174 -6.76 -2.13 -6.19
C SER A 174 -7.51 -3.45 -6.36
N LYS A 175 -6.86 -4.58 -6.08
CA LYS A 175 -7.51 -5.90 -6.16
C LYS A 175 -8.62 -6.04 -5.12
N ILE A 176 -8.36 -5.65 -3.86
CA ILE A 176 -9.36 -5.70 -2.79
C ILE A 176 -10.56 -4.80 -3.13
N ALA A 177 -10.34 -3.60 -3.67
CA ALA A 177 -11.40 -2.69 -4.07
C ALA A 177 -12.27 -3.25 -5.21
N ILE A 178 -11.67 -3.95 -6.19
CA ILE A 178 -12.41 -4.63 -7.25
C ILE A 178 -13.24 -5.77 -6.65
N GLU A 179 -12.65 -6.61 -5.80
CA GLU A 179 -13.36 -7.72 -5.16
C GLU A 179 -14.54 -7.23 -4.32
N GLN A 180 -14.35 -6.13 -3.57
CA GLN A 180 -15.42 -5.48 -2.81
C GLN A 180 -16.57 -5.05 -3.73
N ALA A 181 -16.27 -4.33 -4.82
CA ALA A 181 -17.28 -3.76 -5.70
C ALA A 181 -17.98 -4.82 -6.58
N GLN A 182 -17.32 -5.94 -6.86
CA GLN A 182 -17.79 -6.96 -7.78
C GLN A 182 -18.20 -8.26 -7.10
N TYR A 183 -18.26 -8.30 -5.77
CA TYR A 183 -18.59 -9.49 -5.01
C TYR A 183 -19.89 -10.17 -5.47
N THR A 184 -20.92 -9.40 -5.83
CA THR A 184 -22.21 -9.93 -6.28
C THR A 184 -22.11 -10.79 -7.54
N LYS A 185 -21.05 -10.65 -8.34
CA LYS A 185 -20.81 -11.48 -9.53
C LYS A 185 -20.51 -12.94 -9.20
N TYR A 186 -20.09 -13.25 -7.98
CA TYR A 186 -19.90 -14.64 -7.53
C TYR A 186 -21.21 -15.37 -7.21
N GLY A 187 -22.33 -14.62 -7.08
CA GLY A 187 -23.63 -15.17 -6.76
C GLY A 187 -23.61 -15.96 -5.46
N ASP A 188 -24.06 -17.21 -5.52
CA ASP A 188 -24.07 -18.18 -4.42
C ASP A 188 -22.82 -19.09 -4.41
N PHE A 189 -21.79 -18.79 -5.22
CA PHE A 189 -20.65 -19.67 -5.48
C PHE A 189 -21.04 -21.01 -6.12
N SER A 190 -22.13 -21.06 -6.89
CA SER A 190 -22.56 -22.22 -7.69
C SER A 190 -21.55 -22.67 -8.76
N ASN A 191 -20.59 -21.82 -9.12
CA ASN A 191 -19.50 -22.17 -10.03
C ASN A 191 -18.16 -21.66 -9.49
N TYR A 192 -17.10 -22.41 -9.73
CA TYR A 192 -15.74 -21.93 -9.46
C TYR A 192 -15.28 -20.95 -10.55
N SER A 193 -14.80 -19.78 -10.14
CA SER A 193 -14.24 -18.77 -11.02
C SER A 193 -12.91 -18.24 -10.49
N LYS A 194 -12.11 -17.64 -11.38
CA LYS A 194 -11.00 -16.81 -10.94
C LYS A 194 -11.53 -15.58 -10.20
N MET A 195 -10.69 -15.01 -9.34
CA MET A 195 -10.93 -13.68 -8.77
C MET A 195 -11.12 -12.64 -9.88
N ASN A 196 -12.11 -11.76 -9.74
CA ASN A 196 -12.44 -10.69 -10.68
C ASN A 196 -11.30 -9.68 -10.84
N SER A 197 -10.50 -9.50 -9.79
CA SER A 197 -9.31 -8.66 -9.75
C SER A 197 -8.09 -9.27 -10.44
N ASN A 198 -8.18 -10.50 -10.95
CA ASN A 198 -7.07 -11.15 -11.65
C ASN A 198 -6.62 -10.35 -12.89
N GLY A 199 -5.33 -10.02 -12.94
CA GLY A 199 -4.74 -9.23 -14.02
C GLY A 199 -4.91 -7.72 -13.89
N PHE A 200 -5.55 -7.22 -12.82
CA PHE A 200 -5.63 -5.80 -12.53
C PHE A 200 -4.44 -5.33 -11.68
N LEU A 201 -3.98 -4.13 -12.00
CA LEU A 201 -2.96 -3.35 -11.29
C LEU A 201 -3.52 -1.95 -11.01
N TYR A 202 -2.82 -1.17 -10.19
CA TYR A 202 -3.19 0.19 -9.88
C TYR A 202 -3.21 1.06 -11.14
N ASN A 203 -4.37 1.63 -11.42
CA ASN A 203 -4.59 2.56 -12.52
C ASN A 203 -5.86 3.36 -12.25
N VAL A 204 -5.72 4.61 -11.82
CA VAL A 204 -6.83 5.48 -11.41
C VAL A 204 -7.94 5.56 -12.48
N ASP A 205 -7.56 5.78 -13.74
CA ASP A 205 -8.53 5.99 -14.83
C ASP A 205 -9.35 4.74 -15.13
N LYS A 206 -8.73 3.55 -15.11
CA LYS A 206 -9.43 2.28 -15.33
C LYS A 206 -10.30 1.92 -14.13
N LEU A 207 -9.79 2.11 -12.90
CA LEU A 207 -10.44 1.66 -11.69
C LEU A 207 -11.68 2.47 -11.32
N ARG A 208 -11.74 3.77 -11.66
CA ARG A 208 -12.85 4.67 -11.25
C ARG A 208 -14.24 4.18 -11.64
N ASN A 209 -14.35 3.41 -12.73
CA ASN A 209 -15.61 2.88 -13.25
C ASN A 209 -15.89 1.43 -12.80
N ILE A 210 -14.97 0.84 -12.05
CA ILE A 210 -14.97 -0.58 -11.67
C ILE A 210 -15.23 -0.73 -10.17
N ILE A 211 -14.73 0.20 -9.36
CA ILE A 211 -14.78 0.17 -7.90
C ILE A 211 -15.93 1.05 -7.35
N ASN A 212 -16.18 0.94 -6.05
CA ASN A 212 -17.16 1.78 -5.37
C ASN A 212 -16.75 3.27 -5.40
N SER A 213 -17.68 4.18 -5.76
CA SER A 213 -17.41 5.62 -5.86
C SER A 213 -17.01 6.30 -4.55
N ALA A 214 -17.24 5.67 -3.39
CA ALA A 214 -16.72 6.16 -2.11
C ALA A 214 -15.18 6.18 -2.08
N LEU A 215 -14.54 5.27 -2.81
CA LEU A 215 -13.09 5.13 -2.91
C LEU A 215 -12.45 6.12 -3.89
N THR A 216 -13.24 6.90 -4.63
CA THR A 216 -12.77 7.90 -5.61
C THR A 216 -12.98 9.33 -5.11
N LYS A 217 -13.07 9.52 -3.79
CA LYS A 217 -13.14 10.84 -3.15
C LYS A 217 -11.73 11.40 -2.89
N ASN A 218 -11.60 12.71 -2.78
CA ASN A 218 -10.32 13.35 -2.43
C ASN A 218 -9.76 12.77 -1.13
N GLY A 219 -8.45 12.49 -1.11
CA GLY A 219 -7.77 11.84 0.02
C GLY A 219 -7.77 10.31 -0.03
N MET A 220 -8.33 9.71 -1.10
CA MET A 220 -8.29 8.27 -1.35
C MET A 220 -7.25 7.90 -2.41
N LEU A 221 -6.85 6.63 -2.41
CA LEU A 221 -5.84 6.09 -3.31
C LEU A 221 -6.25 6.15 -4.79
N PHE A 222 -7.54 6.03 -5.09
CA PHE A 222 -8.04 5.96 -6.48
C PHE A 222 -8.43 7.33 -7.05
N VAL A 223 -7.69 8.37 -6.63
CA VAL A 223 -7.77 9.73 -7.14
C VAL A 223 -6.36 10.22 -7.43
N ALA A 224 -6.20 11.02 -8.48
CA ALA A 224 -4.91 11.62 -8.81
C ALA A 224 -4.33 12.37 -7.61
N ASN A 225 -3.13 11.97 -7.19
CA ASN A 225 -2.42 12.58 -6.07
C ASN A 225 -0.93 12.64 -6.40
N LYS A 226 -0.33 13.83 -6.23
CA LYS A 226 1.09 14.08 -6.54
C LYS A 226 2.03 13.12 -5.82
N ASN A 227 1.81 12.87 -4.53
CA ASN A 227 2.72 12.08 -3.71
C ASN A 227 2.63 10.59 -4.06
N VAL A 228 1.42 10.06 -4.27
CA VAL A 228 1.21 8.71 -4.82
C VAL A 228 1.89 8.59 -6.18
N ARG A 229 1.75 9.60 -7.05
CA ARG A 229 2.35 9.62 -8.38
C ARG A 229 3.88 9.60 -8.34
N ILE A 230 4.50 10.33 -7.41
CA ILE A 230 5.96 10.29 -7.20
C ILE A 230 6.41 8.86 -6.86
N ILE A 231 5.70 8.17 -5.95
CA ILE A 231 6.01 6.77 -5.60
C ILE A 231 5.94 5.88 -6.84
N GLU A 232 4.87 5.97 -7.63
CA GLU A 232 4.70 5.17 -8.84
C GLU A 232 5.79 5.42 -9.88
N VAL A 233 6.10 6.69 -10.15
CA VAL A 233 7.07 7.06 -11.19
C VAL A 233 8.47 6.62 -10.79
N ILE A 234 8.85 6.79 -9.53
CA ILE A 234 10.12 6.29 -8.99
C ILE A 234 10.18 4.76 -9.10
N ARG A 235 9.15 4.04 -8.67
CA ARG A 235 9.08 2.57 -8.80
C ARG A 235 9.26 2.14 -10.25
N ASN A 236 8.52 2.75 -11.17
CA ASN A 236 8.53 2.38 -12.58
C ASN A 236 9.90 2.67 -13.22
N GLU A 237 10.49 3.82 -12.91
CA GLU A 237 11.84 4.14 -13.36
C GLU A 237 12.85 3.10 -12.85
N TYR A 238 12.81 2.77 -11.56
CA TYR A 238 13.71 1.77 -10.97
C TYR A 238 13.57 0.38 -11.62
N VAL A 239 12.33 -0.09 -11.80
CA VAL A 239 12.05 -1.44 -12.34
C VAL A 239 12.38 -1.55 -13.83
N HIS A 240 12.15 -0.49 -14.62
CA HIS A 240 12.27 -0.56 -16.07
C HIS A 240 13.58 0.04 -16.61
N ASN A 241 14.12 1.06 -15.94
CA ASN A 241 15.27 1.84 -16.40
C ASN A 241 16.47 1.81 -15.42
N GLY A 242 16.32 1.12 -14.28
CA GLY A 242 17.34 1.07 -13.22
C GLY A 242 17.33 2.32 -12.32
N PRO A 243 18.38 2.53 -11.50
CA PRO A 243 18.43 3.65 -10.55
C PRO A 243 18.11 5.01 -11.19
N TRP A 244 17.39 5.87 -10.47
CA TRP A 244 17.06 7.21 -10.98
C TRP A 244 18.27 8.13 -11.05
N ASP A 245 19.38 7.79 -10.39
CA ASP A 245 20.66 8.49 -10.56
C ASP A 245 21.49 7.83 -11.67
N PHE A 246 22.44 8.56 -12.26
CA PHE A 246 23.36 8.01 -13.27
C PHE A 246 24.17 6.82 -12.73
N ARG A 247 24.49 6.86 -11.42
CA ARG A 247 24.84 5.71 -10.58
C ARG A 247 24.34 5.99 -9.17
N CYS A 248 24.11 4.95 -8.37
CA CYS A 248 23.80 5.10 -6.93
C CYS A 248 24.87 5.97 -6.26
N SER A 249 24.56 7.24 -6.04
CA SER A 249 25.49 8.21 -5.50
C SER A 249 24.93 8.84 -4.24
N VAL A 250 25.87 9.12 -3.34
CA VAL A 250 25.66 9.88 -2.12
C VAL A 250 26.66 11.02 -2.13
N TYR A 251 26.23 12.18 -1.66
CA TYR A 251 27.03 13.40 -1.69
C TYR A 251 27.40 13.77 -0.26
N ASN A 252 28.71 13.82 0.01
CA ASN A 252 29.26 14.24 1.28
C ASN A 252 29.70 15.69 1.16
N THR A 253 29.07 16.58 1.91
CA THR A 253 29.35 18.02 1.86
C THR A 253 30.38 18.42 2.91
N ALA A 254 31.00 19.59 2.72
CA ALA A 254 31.89 20.19 3.70
C ALA A 254 31.67 21.70 3.82
N VAL A 255 31.93 22.22 5.03
CA VAL A 255 31.94 23.66 5.36
C VAL A 255 33.34 23.98 5.89
N ASP A 256 34.01 24.93 5.26
CA ASP A 256 35.41 25.29 5.56
C ASP A 256 36.37 24.08 5.66
N GLY A 257 36.19 23.09 4.80
CA GLY A 257 37.01 21.87 4.76
C GLY A 257 36.65 20.79 5.80
N PHE A 258 35.65 21.03 6.67
CA PHE A 258 35.17 20.07 7.65
C PHE A 258 33.92 19.33 7.14
N PRO A 259 33.78 18.01 7.38
CA PRO A 259 32.58 17.26 7.01
C PRO A 259 31.30 17.88 7.57
N ALA A 260 30.30 18.03 6.70
CA ALA A 260 29.01 18.65 7.00
C ALA A 260 27.86 17.65 6.88
N ASP A 261 27.00 17.79 5.87
CA ASP A 261 25.81 16.96 5.65
C ASP A 261 26.04 15.88 4.59
N VAL A 262 25.27 14.80 4.70
CA VAL A 262 25.19 13.71 3.72
C VAL A 262 23.87 13.83 2.97
N ILE A 263 23.93 13.88 1.64
CA ILE A 263 22.77 14.18 0.78
C ILE A 263 22.57 13.08 -0.26
N VAL A 264 21.31 12.66 -0.39
CA VAL A 264 20.85 11.87 -1.53
C VAL A 264 19.92 12.75 -2.36
N TYR A 265 20.34 13.15 -3.55
CA TYR A 265 19.51 14.00 -4.41
C TYR A 265 18.38 13.20 -5.06
N ALA A 266 17.21 13.82 -5.14
CA ALA A 266 16.10 13.34 -5.94
C ALA A 266 15.99 14.16 -7.23
N PRO A 267 15.52 13.55 -8.33
CA PRO A 267 15.24 14.30 -9.56
C PRO A 267 14.12 15.33 -9.36
N ASP A 268 13.96 16.21 -10.34
CA ASP A 268 12.93 17.22 -10.38
C ASP A 268 11.57 16.60 -10.73
N PHE A 269 10.52 17.00 -10.02
CA PHE A 269 9.15 16.58 -10.27
C PHE A 269 8.28 17.76 -10.70
N ASP A 270 7.34 17.53 -11.61
CA ASP A 270 6.30 18.50 -11.96
C ASP A 270 5.25 18.62 -10.85
N GLU A 271 4.26 19.51 -11.04
CA GLU A 271 3.15 19.71 -10.10
C GLU A 271 2.26 18.47 -9.90
N ASN A 272 2.27 17.54 -10.86
CA ASN A 272 1.50 16.30 -10.85
C ASN A 272 2.30 15.11 -10.30
N GLY A 273 3.60 15.27 -10.04
CA GLY A 273 4.49 14.24 -9.51
C GLY A 273 5.19 13.39 -10.57
N ASN A 274 5.16 13.79 -11.84
CA ASN A 274 5.97 13.15 -12.88
C ASN A 274 7.40 13.67 -12.87
N LEU A 275 8.35 12.85 -13.31
CA LEU A 275 9.71 13.31 -13.60
C LEU A 275 9.68 14.37 -14.70
N ILE A 276 10.31 15.52 -14.45
CA ILE A 276 10.53 16.52 -15.50
C ILE A 276 11.42 15.88 -16.57
N SER A 277 11.02 15.98 -17.84
CA SER A 277 11.71 15.32 -18.95
C SER A 277 11.81 16.17 -20.21
N SER A 278 12.82 15.88 -21.03
CA SER A 278 13.03 16.43 -22.36
C SER A 278 13.65 15.37 -23.26
N GLY A 279 12.86 14.83 -24.18
CA GLY A 279 13.25 13.67 -24.99
C GLY A 279 13.55 12.46 -24.10
N ALA A 280 14.71 11.83 -24.29
CA ALA A 280 15.14 10.68 -23.51
C ALA A 280 15.72 11.02 -22.11
N ARG A 281 15.78 12.30 -21.72
CA ARG A 281 16.33 12.74 -20.42
C ARG A 281 15.20 13.06 -19.46
N ASN A 282 15.21 12.46 -18.28
CA ASN A 282 14.17 12.57 -17.25
C ASN A 282 14.73 12.78 -15.82
N LYS A 283 16.02 13.10 -15.71
CA LYS A 283 16.78 13.19 -14.44
C LYS A 283 17.41 14.59 -14.31
N PHE A 284 16.57 15.60 -14.18
CA PHE A 284 16.99 16.98 -13.88
C PHE A 284 17.04 17.18 -12.36
N TYR A 285 17.86 18.12 -11.89
CA TYR A 285 18.10 18.34 -10.44
C TYR A 285 18.09 19.82 -10.06
N SER A 286 17.46 20.66 -10.88
CA SER A 286 17.43 22.12 -10.71
C SER A 286 16.62 22.57 -9.48
N GLN A 287 15.70 21.74 -8.98
CA GLN A 287 14.91 22.01 -7.78
C GLN A 287 15.71 21.77 -6.49
N GLY A 288 16.89 21.14 -6.57
CA GLY A 288 17.72 20.86 -5.39
C GLY A 288 17.07 19.92 -4.38
N ASN A 289 16.18 19.03 -4.84
CA ASN A 289 15.43 18.09 -4.02
C ASN A 289 16.38 17.12 -3.29
N LYS A 290 16.17 16.96 -1.98
CA LYS A 290 17.00 16.10 -1.11
C LYS A 290 16.12 14.98 -0.58
N MET A 291 16.31 13.77 -1.11
CA MET A 291 15.44 12.62 -0.83
C MET A 291 15.39 12.30 0.66
N ASN A 292 16.53 12.33 1.34
CA ASN A 292 16.61 12.09 2.78
C ASN A 292 15.85 13.11 3.64
N VAL A 293 15.55 14.30 3.10
CA VAL A 293 14.76 15.32 3.80
C VAL A 293 13.27 15.20 3.47
N MET A 294 12.94 14.94 2.20
CA MET A 294 11.55 14.93 1.72
C MET A 294 10.83 13.59 1.94
N LEU A 295 11.57 12.48 2.05
CA LEU A 295 10.99 11.14 2.12
C LEU A 295 10.02 10.94 3.30
N PRO A 296 10.24 11.47 4.52
CA PRO A 296 9.29 11.27 5.61
C PRO A 296 7.93 11.92 5.33
N GLU A 297 7.90 13.16 4.85
CA GLU A 297 6.64 13.84 4.50
C GLU A 297 5.96 13.17 3.30
N LEU A 298 6.74 12.69 2.33
CA LEU A 298 6.22 11.93 1.19
C LEU A 298 5.55 10.63 1.64
N VAL A 299 6.23 9.85 2.49
CA VAL A 299 5.73 8.56 2.99
C VAL A 299 4.52 8.77 3.88
N GLU A 300 4.57 9.67 4.87
CA GLU A 300 3.43 9.97 5.75
C GLU A 300 2.18 10.34 4.95
N SER A 301 2.32 11.23 3.96
CA SER A 301 1.20 11.63 3.11
C SER A 301 0.59 10.46 2.34
N VAL A 302 1.41 9.50 1.90
CA VAL A 302 0.92 8.28 1.23
C VAL A 302 0.28 7.33 2.23
N LEU A 303 0.85 7.14 3.42
CA LEU A 303 0.28 6.30 4.47
C LEU A 303 -1.10 6.81 4.91
N GLU A 304 -1.29 8.13 5.01
CA GLU A 304 -2.60 8.73 5.28
C GLU A 304 -3.64 8.36 4.20
N ILE A 305 -3.26 8.43 2.92
CA ILE A 305 -4.12 8.04 1.79
C ILE A 305 -4.46 6.55 1.85
N LEU A 306 -3.48 5.71 2.17
CA LEU A 306 -3.69 4.27 2.32
C LEU A 306 -4.64 3.98 3.47
N LYS A 307 -4.45 4.64 4.62
CA LYS A 307 -5.32 4.50 5.79
C LYS A 307 -6.76 4.87 5.46
N ASN A 308 -6.98 6.03 4.86
CA ASN A 308 -8.31 6.48 4.45
C ASN A 308 -8.99 5.49 3.51
N THR A 309 -8.21 4.91 2.59
CA THR A 309 -8.70 3.91 1.62
C THR A 309 -9.07 2.61 2.32
N ILE A 310 -8.21 2.10 3.20
CA ILE A 310 -8.43 0.87 3.98
C ILE A 310 -9.65 1.05 4.89
N ASP A 311 -9.74 2.16 5.62
CA ASP A 311 -10.88 2.46 6.50
C ASP A 311 -12.17 2.57 5.69
N CYS A 312 -12.14 3.17 4.49
CA CYS A 312 -13.29 3.21 3.60
C CYS A 312 -13.70 1.82 3.11
N LEU A 313 -12.75 0.97 2.71
CA LEU A 313 -13.02 -0.43 2.35
C LEU A 313 -13.67 -1.18 3.51
N THR A 314 -13.14 -1.01 4.72
CA THR A 314 -13.70 -1.57 5.96
C THR A 314 -15.16 -1.17 6.13
N GLN A 315 -15.48 0.13 6.00
CA GLN A 315 -16.86 0.61 6.09
C GLN A 315 -17.77 0.04 5.01
N LEU A 316 -17.26 -0.17 3.79
CA LEU A 316 -18.04 -0.77 2.70
C LEU A 316 -18.38 -2.25 3.00
N TYR A 317 -17.45 -3.02 3.56
CA TYR A 317 -17.72 -4.40 3.98
C TYR A 317 -18.69 -4.45 5.17
N ILE A 318 -18.53 -3.56 6.16
CA ILE A 318 -19.47 -3.42 7.28
C ILE A 318 -20.88 -3.10 6.77
N ALA A 319 -21.02 -2.11 5.88
CA ALA A 319 -22.31 -1.73 5.32
C ALA A 319 -22.96 -2.85 4.49
N GLY A 320 -22.15 -3.70 3.85
CA GLY A 320 -22.62 -4.88 3.14
C GLY A 320 -22.95 -6.09 4.04
N THR A 321 -22.63 -6.01 5.33
CA THR A 321 -22.94 -7.07 6.30
C THR A 321 -24.33 -6.82 6.86
N THR A 322 -25.34 -7.46 6.27
CA THR A 322 -26.76 -7.24 6.60
C THR A 322 -27.44 -8.43 7.25
N GLN A 323 -26.73 -9.55 7.38
CA GLN A 323 -27.23 -10.80 7.94
C GLN A 323 -26.47 -11.16 9.21
N THR A 324 -27.06 -12.08 9.96
CA THR A 324 -26.40 -12.76 11.07
C THR A 324 -26.41 -14.25 10.79
N PRO A 325 -25.41 -15.01 11.28
CA PRO A 325 -25.30 -16.44 11.05
C PRO A 325 -26.63 -17.19 11.26
N ASP A 326 -27.06 -17.95 10.25
CA ASP A 326 -28.28 -18.76 10.31
C ASP A 326 -27.92 -20.20 10.68
N ALA A 327 -28.47 -20.69 11.80
CA ALA A 327 -28.25 -22.04 12.29
C ALA A 327 -28.77 -23.13 11.32
N VAL A 328 -29.86 -22.87 10.60
CA VAL A 328 -30.42 -23.79 9.60
C VAL A 328 -29.47 -23.88 8.40
N ARG A 329 -29.02 -22.74 7.87
CA ARG A 329 -28.07 -22.70 6.76
C ARG A 329 -26.74 -23.35 7.14
N THR A 330 -26.24 -23.07 8.34
CA THR A 330 -25.03 -23.70 8.88
C THR A 330 -25.17 -25.22 8.92
N LYS A 331 -26.30 -25.73 9.42
CA LYS A 331 -26.58 -27.17 9.46
C LYS A 331 -26.64 -27.79 8.06
N GLN A 332 -27.22 -27.10 7.07
CA GLN A 332 -27.24 -27.58 5.68
C GLN A 332 -25.82 -27.71 5.12
N CYS A 333 -24.98 -26.67 5.26
CA CYS A 333 -23.59 -26.71 4.83
C CYS A 333 -22.80 -27.84 5.50
N LEU A 334 -23.05 -28.11 6.79
CA LEU A 334 -22.45 -29.22 7.51
C LEU A 334 -22.80 -30.59 6.92
N GLU A 335 -24.09 -30.81 6.61
CA GLU A 335 -24.51 -32.09 6.02
C GLU A 335 -23.96 -32.26 4.59
N GLU A 336 -23.91 -31.20 3.79
CA GLU A 336 -23.26 -31.23 2.47
C GLU A 336 -21.78 -31.64 2.56
N LEU A 337 -21.03 -31.03 3.49
CA LEU A 337 -19.62 -31.35 3.71
C LEU A 337 -19.42 -32.80 4.18
N LYS A 338 -20.24 -33.28 5.11
CA LYS A 338 -20.17 -34.67 5.60
C LYS A 338 -20.42 -35.69 4.50
N VAL A 339 -21.27 -35.37 3.51
CA VAL A 339 -21.49 -36.25 2.36
C VAL A 339 -20.26 -36.28 1.46
N CYS A 340 -19.59 -35.15 1.24
CA CYS A 340 -18.40 -35.07 0.39
C CYS A 340 -17.13 -35.66 0.99
N PHE A 341 -17.05 -35.76 2.33
CA PHE A 341 -15.88 -36.31 3.03
C PHE A 341 -15.99 -37.80 3.41
N LYS A 342 -17.15 -38.43 3.15
CA LYS A 342 -17.26 -39.90 3.11
C LYS A 342 -16.68 -40.42 1.79
#